data_AF-A0A1A2WYC8-F1
#
_entry.id   AF-A0A1A2WYC8-F1
#
_cell.length_a   1.000
_cell.length_b   1.000
_cell.length_c   1.000
_cell.angle_alpha   90.00
_cell.angle_beta   90.00
_cell.angle_gamma   90.00
#
_symmetry.space_group_name_H-M   'P 1'
#
loop_
_entity.id
_entity.type
_entity.pdbx_description
1 polymer ?
#
loop_
_entity_poly.entity_id
_entity_poly.type
_entity_poly.pdbx_seq_one_letter_code
_entity_poly.pdbx_strand_id
1 'polypeptide(L)'
;MVFAMEPAAVGAAASAQAELAAQTGASAAAGAPTLLGVMPMGADADSVAFAAALAAVAAAYMATAGEHAAQRGLFSDAQSLAATTTVASEATRAAAMTL
;
A
#
# COMPACT_ATOMS: atom_id res chain seq x y z
N MET A 1 -2.38 1.13 -33.28
CA MET A 1 -3.06 0.34 -32.24
C MET A 1 -4.04 1.26 -31.54
N VAL A 2 -5.26 0.78 -31.26
CA VAL A 2 -6.25 1.54 -30.49
C VAL A 2 -6.44 0.79 -29.19
N PHE A 3 -6.15 1.43 -28.07
CA PHE A 3 -6.30 0.82 -26.76
C PHE A 3 -7.61 1.27 -26.11
N ALA A 4 -8.33 0.34 -25.46
CA ALA A 4 -9.51 0.66 -24.67
C ALA A 4 -9.17 1.33 -23.31
N MET A 5 -7.92 1.16 -22.86
CA MET A 5 -7.31 1.77 -21.68
C MET A 5 -5.91 2.21 -22.09
N GLU A 6 -5.47 3.39 -21.67
CA GLU A 6 -4.15 3.92 -22.02
C GLU A 6 -3.07 3.27 -21.14
N PRO A 7 -2.20 2.39 -21.69
CA PRO A 7 -1.30 1.57 -20.88
C PRO A 7 -0.22 2.37 -20.15
N ALA A 8 0.25 3.50 -20.71
CA ALA A 8 1.28 4.31 -20.08
C ALA A 8 0.74 5.01 -18.82
N ALA A 9 -0.48 5.53 -18.85
CA ALA A 9 -1.17 6.14 -17.72
C ALA A 9 -1.44 5.12 -16.62
N VAL A 10 -1.84 3.89 -16.98
CA VAL A 10 -2.02 2.83 -15.98
C VAL A 10 -0.68 2.37 -15.40
N GLY A 11 0.38 2.31 -16.21
CA GLY A 11 1.73 2.06 -15.70
C GLY A 11 2.22 3.14 -14.74
N ALA A 12 1.96 4.42 -15.05
CA ALA A 12 2.28 5.54 -14.17
C ALA A 12 1.44 5.53 -12.88
N ALA A 13 0.16 5.12 -12.97
CA ALA A 13 -0.67 4.91 -11.78
C ALA A 13 -0.10 3.78 -10.91
N ALA A 14 0.35 2.68 -11.52
CA ALA A 14 0.96 1.56 -10.81
C ALA A 14 2.20 2.02 -10.03
N SER A 15 3.11 2.77 -10.67
CA SER A 15 4.30 3.28 -9.99
C SER A 15 3.95 4.19 -8.81
N ALA A 16 2.95 5.07 -8.98
CA ALA A 16 2.48 5.92 -7.89
C ALA A 16 1.89 5.11 -6.72
N GLN A 17 1.15 4.03 -7.00
CA GLN A 17 0.64 3.14 -5.94
C GLN A 17 1.77 2.43 -5.18
N ALA A 18 2.83 1.99 -5.89
CA ALA A 18 4.00 1.38 -5.26
C ALA A 18 4.75 2.37 -4.35
N GLU A 19 4.95 3.62 -4.80
CA GLU A 19 5.55 4.68 -3.99
C GLU A 19 4.72 4.99 -2.74
N LEU A 20 3.39 5.10 -2.89
CA LEU A 20 2.49 5.34 -1.78
C LEU A 20 2.47 4.17 -0.78
N ALA A 21 2.57 2.93 -1.25
CA ALA A 21 2.70 1.75 -0.39
C ALA A 21 3.98 1.81 0.44
N ALA A 22 5.12 2.09 -0.21
CA ALA A 22 6.41 2.25 0.46
C ALA A 22 6.40 3.39 1.49
N GLN A 23 5.81 4.54 1.13
CA GLN A 23 5.71 5.70 2.02
C GLN A 23 4.80 5.45 3.24
N THR A 24 3.75 4.64 3.07
CA THR A 24 2.88 4.21 4.18
C THR A 24 3.67 3.34 5.16
N GLY A 25 4.43 2.36 4.67
CA GLY A 25 5.28 1.52 5.52
C GLY A 25 6.37 2.32 6.23
N ALA A 26 7.03 3.24 5.53
CA ALA A 26 8.07 4.09 6.10
C ALA A 26 7.54 5.02 7.20
N SER A 27 6.39 5.66 6.99
CA SER A 27 5.79 6.55 7.99
C SER A 27 5.30 5.79 9.22
N ALA A 28 4.73 4.59 9.04
CA ALA A 28 4.36 3.72 10.15
C ALA A 28 5.58 3.30 10.97
N ALA A 29 6.65 2.85 10.32
CA ALA A 29 7.90 2.47 10.99
C ALA A 29 8.54 3.64 11.74
N ALA A 30 8.53 4.85 11.16
CA ALA A 30 9.06 6.05 11.82
C ALA A 30 8.27 6.45 13.06
N GLY A 31 6.94 6.26 13.06
CA GLY A 31 6.07 6.59 14.20
C GLY A 31 6.00 5.50 15.27
N ALA A 32 6.37 4.26 14.96
CA ALA A 32 6.24 3.12 15.86
C ALA A 32 6.91 3.32 17.24
N PRO A 33 8.13 3.87 17.38
CA PRO A 33 8.75 4.07 18.70
C PRO A 33 7.94 5.00 19.60
N THR A 34 7.37 6.07 19.05
CA THR A 34 6.55 7.03 19.81
C THR A 34 5.24 6.41 20.26
N LEU A 35 4.62 5.57 19.43
CA LEU A 35 3.32 4.97 19.70
C LEU A 35 3.41 3.76 20.64
N LEU A 36 4.47 2.95 20.53
CA LEU A 36 4.68 1.75 21.34
C LEU A 36 5.46 2.02 22.62
N GLY A 37 6.19 3.13 22.70
CA GLY A 37 7.05 3.50 23.84
C GLY A 37 6.35 4.25 24.96
N VAL A 38 5.01 4.26 25.01
CA VAL A 38 4.26 5.04 26.02
C VAL A 38 4.40 4.39 27.40
N MET A 39 4.85 5.19 28.37
CA MET A 39 4.94 4.80 29.78
C MET A 39 3.73 5.30 30.58
N PRO A 40 3.36 4.63 31.69
CA PRO A 40 2.35 5.13 32.62
C PRO A 40 2.71 6.54 33.14
N MET A 41 1.71 7.41 33.25
CA MET A 41 1.89 8.78 33.80
C MET A 41 2.13 8.79 35.31
N GLY A 42 1.66 7.74 36.00
CA GLY A 42 1.80 7.51 37.43
C GLY A 42 1.78 6.01 37.76
N ALA A 43 2.00 5.69 39.03
CA ALA A 43 2.00 4.31 39.53
C ALA A 43 0.58 3.81 39.89
N ASP A 44 -0.44 4.65 39.75
CA ASP A 44 -1.84 4.28 39.97
C ASP A 44 -2.35 3.33 38.88
N ALA A 45 -3.40 2.57 39.21
CA ALA A 45 -3.94 1.55 38.33
C ALA A 45 -4.48 2.12 37.01
N ASP A 46 -5.04 3.33 37.03
CA ASP A 46 -5.61 3.97 35.85
C ASP A 46 -4.52 4.38 34.86
N SER A 47 -3.42 4.96 35.35
CA SER A 47 -2.23 5.29 34.55
C SER A 47 -1.63 4.07 33.86
N VAL A 48 -1.56 2.93 34.57
CA VAL A 48 -1.05 1.66 34.01
C VAL A 48 -2.02 1.11 32.95
N ALA A 49 -3.32 1.11 33.23
CA ALA A 49 -4.35 0.63 32.31
C ALA A 49 -4.40 1.47 31.03
N PHE A 50 -4.27 2.79 31.15
CA PHE A 50 -4.24 3.71 30.01
C PHE A 50 -3.03 3.46 29.11
N ALA A 51 -1.82 3.32 29.70
CA ALA A 51 -0.61 3.03 28.92
C ALA A 51 -0.72 1.68 28.18
N ALA A 52 -1.27 0.65 28.83
CA ALA A 52 -1.50 -0.65 28.21
C ALA A 52 -2.52 -0.57 27.06
N ALA A 53 -3.62 0.16 27.24
CA ALA A 53 -4.62 0.36 26.20
C ALA A 53 -4.03 1.11 24.99
N LEU A 54 -3.21 2.14 25.24
CA LEU A 54 -2.58 2.90 24.17
C LEU A 54 -1.57 2.06 23.37
N ALA A 55 -0.77 1.22 24.06
CA ALA A 55 0.12 0.28 23.40
C ALA A 55 -0.62 -0.75 22.53
N ALA A 56 -1.78 -1.25 23.00
CA ALA A 56 -2.62 -2.16 22.22
C ALA A 56 -3.20 -1.49 20.97
N VAL A 57 -3.71 -0.25 21.10
CA VAL A 57 -4.21 0.54 19.96
C VAL A 57 -3.10 0.86 18.97
N ALA A 58 -1.91 1.22 19.46
CA ALA A 58 -0.74 1.46 18.62
C ALA A 58 -0.35 0.22 17.81
N ALA A 59 -0.32 -0.96 18.44
CA ALA A 59 -0.05 -2.22 17.75
C ALA A 59 -1.10 -2.53 16.68
N ALA A 60 -2.38 -2.35 16.98
CA ALA A 60 -3.48 -2.54 16.03
C ALA A 60 -3.40 -1.57 14.84
N TYR A 61 -3.04 -0.30 15.09
CA TYR A 61 -2.81 0.69 14.04
C TYR A 61 -1.63 0.29 13.15
N MET A 62 -0.52 -0.19 13.71
CA MET A 62 0.64 -0.67 12.93
C MET A 62 0.29 -1.86 12.05
N ALA A 63 -0.46 -2.83 12.57
CA ALA A 63 -0.95 -3.96 11.78
C ALA A 63 -1.83 -3.49 10.61
N THR A 64 -2.78 -2.59 10.89
CA THR A 64 -3.68 -2.03 9.86
C THR A 64 -2.92 -1.23 8.80
N ALA A 65 -1.91 -0.43 9.20
CA ALA A 65 -1.08 0.31 8.27
C ALA A 65 -0.27 -0.64 7.36
N GLY A 66 0.23 -1.76 7.92
CA GLY A 66 0.90 -2.81 7.16
C GLY A 66 -0.02 -3.47 6.13
N GLU A 67 -1.23 -3.86 6.53
CA GLU A 67 -2.25 -4.43 5.64
C GLU A 67 -2.61 -3.44 4.51
N HIS A 68 -2.80 -2.16 4.84
CA HIS A 68 -3.10 -1.13 3.84
C HIS A 68 -1.95 -0.94 2.83
N ALA A 69 -0.71 -0.91 3.30
CA ALA A 69 0.46 -0.83 2.43
C ALA A 69 0.56 -2.06 1.50
N ALA A 70 0.32 -3.26 2.03
CA ALA A 70 0.30 -4.49 1.25
C ALA A 70 -0.80 -4.48 0.18
N GLN A 71 -2.03 -4.08 0.53
CA GLN A 71 -3.14 -3.97 -0.42
C GLN A 71 -2.84 -2.98 -1.56
N ARG A 72 -2.23 -1.83 -1.25
CA ARG A 72 -1.78 -0.87 -2.28
C ARG A 72 -0.71 -1.47 -3.19
N GLY A 73 0.24 -2.24 -2.64
CA GLY A 73 1.24 -2.96 -3.43
C GLY A 73 0.59 -3.95 -4.41
N LEU A 74 -0.33 -4.79 -3.93
CA LEU A 74 -1.07 -5.72 -4.80
C LEU A 74 -1.89 -5.01 -5.88
N PHE A 75 -2.43 -3.84 -5.57
CA PHE A 75 -3.15 -3.03 -6.56
C PHE A 75 -2.22 -2.45 -7.63
N SER A 76 -1.02 -2.01 -7.24
CA SER A 76 0.05 -1.61 -8.18
C SER A 76 0.43 -2.77 -9.13
N ASP A 77 0.61 -3.97 -8.59
CA ASP A 77 0.94 -5.16 -9.38
C ASP A 77 -0.18 -5.48 -10.38
N ALA A 78 -1.43 -5.42 -9.94
CA ALA A 78 -2.59 -5.63 -10.80
C ALA A 78 -2.68 -4.62 -11.94
N GLN A 79 -2.39 -3.33 -11.67
CA GLN A 79 -2.33 -2.29 -12.70
C GLN A 79 -1.19 -2.55 -13.70
N SER A 80 -0.02 -2.97 -13.22
CA SER A 80 1.12 -3.34 -14.08
C SER A 80 0.79 -4.52 -14.99
N LEU A 81 0.14 -5.55 -14.46
CA LEU A 81 -0.33 -6.70 -15.24
C LEU A 81 -1.38 -6.29 -16.29
N ALA A 82 -2.32 -5.41 -15.92
CA ALA A 82 -3.32 -4.90 -16.85
C ALA A 82 -2.67 -4.13 -18.01
N ALA A 83 -1.75 -3.20 -17.72
CA ALA A 83 -1.04 -2.42 -18.73
C ALA A 83 -0.28 -3.31 -19.73
N THR A 84 0.51 -4.27 -19.23
CA THR A 84 1.28 -5.20 -20.07
C THR A 84 0.39 -6.13 -20.89
N THR A 85 -0.69 -6.66 -20.30
CA THR A 85 -1.64 -7.53 -21.01
C THR A 85 -2.37 -6.78 -22.12
N THR A 86 -2.77 -5.53 -21.88
CA THR A 86 -3.40 -4.68 -22.92
C THR A 86 -2.47 -4.42 -24.09
N VAL A 87 -1.18 -4.12 -23.84
CA VAL A 87 -0.19 -3.96 -24.91
C VAL A 87 -0.01 -5.25 -25.72
N ALA A 88 0.16 -6.39 -25.05
CA ALA A 88 0.32 -7.68 -25.72
C ALA A 88 -0.90 -8.09 -26.55
N SER A 89 -2.10 -7.80 -26.04
CA SER A 89 -3.36 -8.11 -26.72
C SER A 89 -3.53 -7.29 -28.00
N GLU A 90 -3.26 -5.98 -27.96
CA GLU A 90 -3.34 -5.14 -29.16
C GLU A 90 -2.22 -5.45 -30.16
N ALA A 91 -1.03 -5.87 -29.70
CA ALA A 91 0.03 -6.36 -30.57
C ALA A 91 -0.39 -7.63 -31.33
N THR A 92 -1.00 -8.58 -30.63
CA THR A 92 -1.51 -9.81 -31.23
C THR A 92 -2.63 -9.53 -32.23
N ARG A 93 -3.57 -8.62 -31.87
CA ARG A 93 -4.63 -8.18 -32.78
C ARG A 93 -4.05 -7.53 -34.04
N ALA A 94 -3.09 -6.61 -33.88
CA ALA A 94 -2.47 -5.94 -35.02
C ALA A 94 -1.78 -6.94 -35.96
N ALA A 95 -1.02 -7.90 -35.41
CA ALA A 95 -0.37 -8.95 -36.20
C ALA A 95 -1.40 -9.82 -36.95
N ALA A 96 -2.51 -10.18 -36.31
CA ALA A 96 -3.58 -10.96 -36.94
C ALA A 96 -4.26 -10.23 -38.10
N MET A 97 -4.33 -8.89 -38.08
CA MET A 97 -4.91 -8.11 -39.19
C MET A 97 -3.94 -7.91 -40.37
N THR A 98 -2.68 -8.27 -40.21
CA THR A 98 -1.65 -8.21 -41.27
C THR A 98 -1.42 -9.54 -41.99
N LEU A 99 -2.10 -10.60 -41.55
CA LEU A 99 -2.11 -11.94 -42.16
C LEU A 99 -3.34 -12.09 -43.07
#